data_AF-A0A954ML79-F1
#
_entry.id   AF-A0A954ML79-F1
#
_cell.length_a   1.000
_cell.length_b   1.000
_cell.length_c   1.000
_cell.angle_alpha   90.00
_cell.angle_beta   90.00
_cell.angle_gamma   90.00
#
_symmetry.space_group_name_H-M   'P 1'
#
loop_
_entity.id
_entity.type
_entity.pdbx_description
1 polymer ?
#
loop_
_entity_poly.entity_id
_entity_poly.type
_entity_poly.pdbx_seq_one_letter_code
_entity_poly.pdbx_strand_id
1 'polypeptide(L)'
;MDLPDLTGVSGNELSDEQIRGILAQIDLDLTNLVRDGKLAALRYGVPGPAGMQTDRAANLHALLAARDHYQQLLNSRPAWFISQAQTCDHNHGT
;
A
#
# COMPACT_ATOMS: atom_id res chain seq x y z
N MET A 1 -10.76 -32.97 12.95
CA MET A 1 -10.80 -32.07 11.78
C MET A 1 -9.45 -31.40 11.73
N ASP A 2 -8.59 -31.87 10.82
CA ASP A 2 -7.26 -31.30 10.60
C ASP A 2 -7.42 -29.93 9.91
N LEU A 3 -6.70 -28.92 10.39
CA LEU A 3 -6.71 -27.59 9.78
C LEU A 3 -5.93 -27.69 8.46
N PRO A 4 -6.47 -27.26 7.31
CA PRO A 4 -5.75 -27.37 6.05
C PRO A 4 -4.43 -26.61 6.13
N ASP A 5 -3.35 -27.33 5.81
CA ASP A 5 -2.00 -26.82 5.79
C ASP A 5 -1.88 -25.62 4.83
N LEU A 6 -1.40 -24.49 5.35
CA LEU A 6 -1.25 -23.22 4.61
C LEU A 6 0.10 -23.13 3.87
N THR A 7 0.89 -24.21 3.87
CA THR A 7 2.20 -24.27 3.17
C THR A 7 2.11 -24.07 1.65
N GLY A 8 0.89 -24.08 1.07
CA GLY A 8 0.64 -23.92 -0.36
C GLY A 8 0.07 -22.58 -0.82
N VAL A 9 0.05 -21.52 0.01
CA VAL A 9 -0.40 -20.20 -0.45
C VAL A 9 0.72 -19.49 -1.22
N SER A 10 0.99 -19.93 -2.45
CA SER A 10 1.81 -19.18 -3.40
C SER A 10 0.91 -18.18 -4.15
N GLY A 11 0.64 -17.04 -3.53
CA GLY A 11 0.21 -15.87 -4.28
C GLY A 11 1.34 -15.44 -5.22
N ASN A 12 1.01 -15.01 -6.44
CA ASN A 12 2.01 -14.37 -7.30
C ASN A 12 2.58 -13.14 -6.57
N GLU A 13 3.88 -12.90 -6.71
CA GLU A 13 4.48 -11.66 -6.23
C GLU A 13 3.74 -10.47 -6.86
N LEU A 14 3.50 -9.43 -6.04
CA LEU A 14 2.82 -8.23 -6.52
C LEU A 14 3.66 -7.55 -7.61
N SER A 15 3.03 -7.06 -8.68
CA SER A 15 3.70 -6.20 -9.66
C SER A 15 3.99 -4.81 -9.07
N ASP A 16 4.87 -4.04 -9.72
CA ASP A 16 5.16 -2.66 -9.31
C ASP A 16 3.89 -1.79 -9.32
N GLU A 17 3.04 -1.98 -10.33
CA GLU A 17 1.76 -1.29 -10.47
C GLU A 17 0.81 -1.64 -9.33
N GLN A 18 0.77 -2.92 -8.93
CA GLN A 18 -0.05 -3.36 -7.80
C GLN A 18 0.44 -2.77 -6.48
N ILE A 19 1.77 -2.72 -6.26
CA ILE A 19 2.35 -2.08 -5.07
C ILE A 19 2.05 -0.58 -5.05
N ARG A 20 2.21 0.12 -6.18
CA ARG A 20 1.85 1.55 -6.30
C ARG A 20 0.36 1.78 -6.03
N GLY A 21 -0.51 0.88 -6.50
CA GLY A 21 -1.95 0.92 -6.21
C GLY A 21 -2.27 0.75 -4.73
N ILE A 22 -1.59 -0.19 -4.05
CA ILE A 22 -1.72 -0.38 -2.60
C ILE A 22 -1.27 0.87 -1.84
N LEU A 23 -0.12 1.45 -2.21
CA LEU A 23 0.37 2.69 -1.59
C LEU A 23 -0.64 3.84 -1.75
N ALA A 24 -1.20 4.04 -2.94
CA ALA A 24 -2.20 5.07 -3.18
C ALA A 24 -3.47 4.87 -2.34
N GLN A 25 -3.91 3.61 -2.17
CA GLN A 25 -5.06 3.30 -1.32
C GLN A 25 -4.78 3.60 0.16
N ILE A 26 -3.59 3.23 0.65
CA ILE A 26 -3.19 3.52 2.04
C ILE A 26 -3.11 5.03 2.27
N ASP A 27 -2.53 5.79 1.34
CA ASP A 27 -2.42 7.25 1.45
C ASP A 27 -3.81 7.91 1.46
N LEU A 28 -4.76 7.39 0.67
CA LEU A 28 -6.17 7.84 0.70
C LEU A 28 -6.82 7.54 2.06
N ASP A 29 -6.62 6.35 2.60
CA ASP A 29 -7.21 5.94 3.88
C ASP A 29 -6.63 6.74 5.06
N LEU A 30 -5.32 7.00 5.05
CA LEU A 30 -4.66 7.91 6.00
C LEU A 30 -5.24 9.33 5.90
N THR A 31 -5.39 9.84 4.68
CA THR A 31 -5.96 11.17 4.44
C THR A 31 -7.40 11.25 4.98
N ASN A 32 -8.22 10.24 4.74
CA ASN A 32 -9.59 10.18 5.25
C ASN A 32 -9.63 10.09 6.78
N LEU A 33 -8.73 9.32 7.38
CA LEU A 33 -8.65 9.16 8.84
C LEU A 33 -8.29 10.49 9.54
N VAL A 34 -7.37 11.25 8.95
CA VAL A 34 -6.96 12.57 9.44
C VAL A 34 -8.05 13.62 9.18
N ARG A 35 -8.56 13.70 7.94
CA ARG A 35 -9.57 14.69 7.53
C ARG A 35 -10.86 14.58 8.34
N ASP A 36 -11.33 13.36 8.58
CA ASP A 36 -12.60 13.14 9.29
C ASP A 36 -12.47 13.36 10.80
N GLY A 37 -11.29 13.78 11.31
CA GLY A 37 -11.04 13.94 12.74
C GLY A 37 -11.19 12.63 13.52
N LYS A 38 -11.19 11.48 12.83
CA LYS A 38 -11.45 10.17 13.41
C LYS A 38 -10.38 9.77 14.43
N LEU A 39 -9.19 10.37 14.36
CA LEU A 39 -8.09 10.18 15.29
C LEU A 39 -8.31 10.83 16.66
N ALA A 40 -9.00 11.98 16.73
CA ALA A 40 -9.30 12.65 18.01
C ALA A 40 -10.34 11.88 18.84
N ALA A 41 -11.15 11.06 18.17
CA ALA A 41 -12.17 10.19 18.72
C ALA A 41 -11.59 8.81 19.11
N LEU A 42 -10.57 8.78 19.97
CA LEU A 42 -9.88 7.55 20.43
C LEU A 42 -10.81 6.55 21.13
N ARG A 43 -11.93 7.02 21.69
CA ARG A 43 -12.89 6.20 22.44
C ARG A 43 -14.30 6.79 22.37
N TYR A 44 -14.97 6.68 21.23
CA TYR A 44 -16.43 6.80 21.24
C TYR A 44 -17.00 5.42 21.00
N GLY A 45 -17.69 4.91 22.03
CA GLY A 45 -18.41 3.64 21.95
C GLY A 45 -19.39 3.71 20.78
N VAL A 46 -19.23 2.81 19.83
CA VAL A 46 -20.19 2.64 18.75
C VAL A 46 -21.42 1.93 19.35
N PRO A 47 -22.65 2.44 19.18
CA PRO A 47 -23.83 1.70 19.59
C PRO A 47 -23.99 0.51 18.64
N GLY A 48 -23.62 -0.67 19.12
CA GLY A 48 -23.72 -1.94 18.41
C GLY A 48 -23.67 -3.09 19.42
N PRO A 49 -24.21 -4.28 19.09
CA PRO A 49 -24.25 -5.41 20.01
C PRO A 49 -22.81 -5.82 20.36
N ALA A 50 -22.44 -5.61 21.62
CA ALA A 50 -21.16 -5.95 22.23
C ALA A 50 -19.89 -5.33 21.58
N GLY A 51 -19.49 -4.16 22.06
CA GLY A 51 -18.09 -3.94 22.49
C GLY A 51 -16.98 -3.88 21.43
N MET A 52 -17.28 -3.73 20.14
CA MET A 52 -16.27 -3.46 19.12
C MET A 52 -15.72 -2.02 19.26
N GLN A 53 -14.88 -1.79 20.26
CA GLN A 53 -13.93 -0.69 20.24
C GLN A 53 -12.99 -0.94 19.06
N THR A 54 -13.21 -0.25 17.94
CA THR A 54 -12.21 -0.19 16.89
C THR A 54 -11.08 0.69 17.41
N ASP A 55 -9.95 0.07 17.76
CA ASP A 55 -8.75 0.80 18.15
C ASP A 55 -8.21 1.54 16.93
N ARG A 56 -8.62 2.80 16.79
CA ARG A 56 -8.23 3.65 15.66
C ARG A 56 -6.74 3.98 15.68
N ALA A 57 -6.10 3.99 16.85
CA ALA A 57 -4.66 4.15 16.96
C ALA A 57 -3.95 2.91 16.42
N ALA A 58 -4.40 1.71 16.80
CA ALA A 58 -3.89 0.47 16.22
C ALA A 58 -4.09 0.40 14.70
N ASN A 59 -5.25 0.86 14.19
CA ASN A 59 -5.50 0.92 12.75
C ASN A 59 -4.56 1.92 12.04
N LEU A 60 -4.33 3.10 12.63
CA LEU A 60 -3.35 4.07 12.09
C LEU A 60 -1.95 3.45 12.06
N HIS A 61 -1.52 2.82 13.15
CA HIS A 61 -0.23 2.15 13.21
C HIS A 61 -0.09 1.04 12.16
N ALA A 62 -1.14 0.25 11.94
CA ALA A 62 -1.17 -0.78 10.91
C ALA A 62 -1.03 -0.18 9.49
N LEU A 63 -1.76 0.91 9.19
CA LEU A 63 -1.66 1.61 7.91
C LEU A 63 -0.27 2.21 7.68
N LEU A 64 0.33 2.83 8.71
CA LEU A 64 1.68 3.39 8.61
C LEU A 64 2.75 2.30 8.41
N ALA A 65 2.63 1.17 9.13
CA ALA A 65 3.54 0.05 8.98
C ALA A 65 3.40 -0.62 7.59
N ALA A 66 2.17 -0.79 7.10
CA ALA A 66 1.92 -1.30 5.76
C ALA A 66 2.50 -0.37 4.68
N ARG A 67 2.31 0.94 4.82
CA ARG A 67 2.88 1.93 3.91
C ARG A 67 4.40 1.82 3.82
N ASP A 68 5.07 1.76 4.98
CA ASP A 68 6.53 1.64 5.06
C ASP A 68 7.01 0.33 4.41
N HIS A 69 6.37 -0.79 4.72
CA HIS A 69 6.68 -2.09 4.13
C HIS A 69 6.59 -2.07 2.60
N TYR A 70 5.48 -1.59 2.03
CA TYR A 70 5.30 -1.56 0.58
C TYR A 70 6.22 -0.55 -0.11
N GLN A 71 6.54 0.56 0.55
CA GLN A 71 7.50 1.53 0.03
C GLN A 71 8.91 0.93 -0.02
N GLN A 72 9.33 0.22 1.03
CA GLN A 72 10.62 -0.48 1.06
C GLN A 72 10.67 -1.59 -0.01
N LEU A 73 9.59 -2.36 -0.16
CA LEU A 73 9.49 -3.38 -1.20
C LEU A 73 9.64 -2.76 -2.59
N LEU A 74 8.94 -1.66 -2.88
CA LEU A 74 9.07 -0.97 -4.17
C LEU A 74 10.49 -0.43 -4.40
N ASN A 75 11.10 0.16 -3.38
CA ASN A 75 12.46 0.72 -3.45
C ASN A 75 13.54 -0.37 -3.63
N SER A 76 13.27 -1.59 -3.15
CA SER A 76 14.19 -2.72 -3.28
C SER A 76 14.23 -3.31 -4.70
N ARG A 77 13.29 -2.92 -5.58
CA ARG A 77 13.21 -3.45 -6.94
C ARG A 77 14.20 -2.74 -7.86
N PRO A 78 14.88 -3.50 -8.74
CA PRO A 78 15.83 -2.91 -9.69
C PRO A 78 15.09 -1.98 -10.67
N ALA A 79 15.38 -0.68 -10.59
CA ALA A 79 14.90 0.31 -11.54
C ALA A 79 15.67 0.19 -12.86
N TRP A 80 15.25 -0.71 -13.76
CA TRP A 80 15.74 -0.69 -15.14
C TRP A 80 15.02 0.41 -15.92
N PHE A 81 15.41 1.66 -15.67
CA PHE A 81 15.03 2.80 -16.49
C PHE A 81 15.90 2.82 -17.74
N ILE A 82 15.42 2.21 -18.82
CA ILE A 82 15.99 2.44 -20.15
C ILE A 82 15.35 3.74 -20.67
N SER A 83 16.01 4.88 -20.42
CA SER A 83 15.75 6.09 -21.20
C SER A 83 16.21 5.80 -22.63
N GLN A 84 15.28 5.44 -23.52
CA GLN A 84 15.56 5.51 -24.96
C GLN A 84 15.72 6.98 -25.34
N ALA A 85 16.96 7.45 -25.39
CA ALA A 85 17.29 8.64 -26.16
C ALA A 85 17.06 8.28 -27.62
N GLN A 86 15.99 8.80 -28.22
CA GLN A 86 15.83 8.79 -29.67
C GLN A 86 16.96 9.63 -30.25
N THR A 87 18.02 8.97 -30.74
CA THR A 87 18.99 9.61 -31.63
C THR A 87 18.27 9.86 -32.95
N CYS A 88 17.86 11.11 -33.18
CA CYS A 88 17.51 11.56 -34.50
C CYS A 88 18.77 11.54 -35.37
N ASP A 89 19.05 10.40 -36.00
CA ASP A 89 19.96 10.34 -37.16
C ASP A 89 19.30 11.10 -38.31
N HIS A 90 19.58 12.40 -38.39
CA HIS A 90 19.28 13.16 -39.60
C HIS A 90 20.47 13.02 -40.55
N ASN A 91 20.35 11.98 -41.38
CA ASN A 91 21.16 11.68 -42.53
C ASN A 91 21.16 12.88 -43.50
N HIS A 92 22.20 13.72 -43.46
CA HIS A 92 22.43 14.72 -44.51
C HIS A 92 23.21 14.06 -45.65
N GLY A 93 22.47 13.45 -46.57
CA GLY A 93 22.93 13.25 -47.93
C GLY A 93 22.85 14.57 -48.69
N THR A 94 24.00 15.02 -49.21
CA THR A 94 24.27 15.45 -50.60
C THR A 94 25.75 15.78 -50.71
#